data_AF-A0A3D9SHQ1-F1
#
_entry.id   AF-A0A3D9SHQ1-F1
#
_cell.length_a   1.000
_cell.length_b   1.000
_cell.length_c   1.000
_cell.angle_alpha   90.00
_cell.angle_beta   90.00
_cell.angle_gamma   90.00
#
_symmetry.space_group_name_H-M   'P 1'
#
loop_
_entity.id
_entity.type
_entity.pdbx_description
1 polymer ?
#
loop_
_entity_poly.entity_id
_entity_poly.type
_entity_poly.pdbx_seq_one_letter_code
_entity_poly.pdbx_strand_id
1 'polypeptide(L)'
;MLHRAFVEPLGVWGEVSAPAVPELVGLLGGVSHGAAIGAIGAGASAAVPALEGLLRDPPEPPSRAADVPLAYWKITGDPGPALAAADAAFAGSRPFREWRGLGDLGHHAAAHADRLRALLDSRDDWTRVEAAHALYRVTGERDEAADILRGAVFPLAVGEYLPARWAALRHLRAMPDGPENWHRVLRELLDSDRRHGYWAGRPRIAEDRELRTPATGILES
;
A
#
# COMPACT_ATOMS: atom_id res chain seq x y z
N MET A 1 -9.93 21.27 3.62
CA MET A 1 -10.22 19.96 4.26
C MET A 1 -11.30 19.14 3.54
N LEU A 2 -12.23 19.74 2.78
CA LEU A 2 -13.30 19.01 2.08
C LEU A 2 -12.85 18.10 0.92
N HIS A 3 -11.77 18.41 0.19
CA HIS A 3 -11.42 17.67 -1.02
C HIS A 3 -11.02 16.19 -0.83
N ARG A 4 -10.32 15.85 0.26
CA ARG A 4 -9.79 14.48 0.45
C ARG A 4 -10.89 13.44 0.67
N ALA A 5 -11.96 13.81 1.38
CA ALA A 5 -13.07 12.91 1.70
C ALA A 5 -13.89 12.52 0.47
N PHE A 6 -13.88 13.36 -0.59
CA PHE A 6 -14.57 13.06 -1.85
C PHE A 6 -13.72 12.24 -2.83
N VAL A 7 -12.39 12.34 -2.74
CA VAL A 7 -11.48 11.72 -3.71
C VAL A 7 -11.16 10.27 -3.36
N GLU A 8 -11.14 9.93 -2.07
CA GLU A 8 -10.89 8.55 -1.61
C GLU A 8 -11.97 7.54 -2.08
N PRO A 9 -13.28 7.83 -2.02
CA PRO A 9 -14.31 6.97 -2.59
C PRO A 9 -14.18 6.75 -4.10
N LEU A 10 -13.76 7.79 -4.84
CA LEU A 10 -13.62 7.69 -6.30
C LEU A 10 -12.55 6.67 -6.70
N GLY A 11 -11.44 6.60 -5.96
CA GLY A 11 -10.42 5.58 -6.16
C GLY A 11 -10.90 4.17 -5.80
N VAL A 12 -11.79 4.03 -4.81
CA VAL A 12 -12.38 2.74 -4.44
C VAL A 12 -13.35 2.24 -5.53
N TRP A 13 -14.07 3.14 -6.20
CA TRP A 13 -14.99 2.78 -7.29
C TRP A 13 -14.29 2.48 -8.63
N GLY A 14 -12.99 2.77 -8.75
CA GLY A 14 -12.19 2.41 -9.92
C GLY A 14 -12.68 3.08 -11.21
N GLU A 15 -12.75 2.31 -12.30
CA GLU A 15 -13.12 2.81 -13.63
C GLU A 15 -14.51 3.47 -13.69
N VAL A 16 -15.42 3.11 -12.79
CA VAL A 16 -16.76 3.72 -12.72
C VAL A 16 -16.68 5.23 -12.44
N SER A 17 -15.58 5.69 -11.83
CA SER A 17 -15.31 7.10 -11.56
C SER A 17 -14.68 7.86 -12.73
N ALA A 18 -14.48 7.23 -13.90
CA ALA A 18 -13.92 7.89 -15.08
C ALA A 18 -14.57 9.25 -15.44
N PRO A 19 -15.91 9.45 -15.28
CA PRO A 19 -16.53 10.75 -15.53
C PRO A 19 -16.01 11.90 -14.65
N ALA A 20 -15.42 11.61 -13.48
CA ALA A 20 -14.88 12.62 -12.56
C ALA A 20 -13.42 13.02 -12.86
N VAL A 21 -12.79 12.41 -13.87
CA VAL A 21 -11.38 12.65 -14.22
C VAL A 21 -11.09 14.12 -14.56
N PRO A 22 -11.93 14.84 -15.34
CA PRO A 22 -11.68 16.26 -15.63
C PRO A 22 -11.61 17.13 -14.37
N GLU A 23 -12.51 16.91 -13.42
CA GLU A 23 -12.52 17.61 -12.13
C GLU A 23 -11.29 17.26 -11.30
N LEU A 24 -10.89 15.99 -11.26
CA LEU A 24 -9.68 15.55 -10.57
C LEU A 24 -8.41 16.19 -11.16
N VAL A 25 -8.34 16.32 -12.49
CA VAL A 25 -7.24 16.99 -13.19
C VAL A 25 -7.16 18.46 -12.79
N GLY A 26 -8.30 19.16 -12.73
CA GLY A 26 -8.35 20.56 -12.28
C GLY A 26 -7.85 20.76 -10.85
N LEU A 27 -7.88 19.70 -10.03
CA LEU A 27 -7.46 19.72 -8.62
C LEU A 27 -6.02 19.24 -8.39
N LEU A 28 -5.32 18.78 -9.43
CA LEU A 28 -3.95 18.25 -9.30
C LEU A 28 -2.93 19.31 -8.80
N GLY A 29 -3.21 20.60 -8.97
CA GLY A 29 -2.30 21.70 -8.62
C GLY A 29 -2.23 22.10 -7.14
N GLY A 30 -3.07 21.55 -6.24
CA GLY A 30 -3.13 22.00 -4.84
C GLY A 30 -2.78 20.95 -3.78
N VAL A 31 -3.12 19.68 -4.03
CA VAL A 31 -2.98 18.57 -3.09
C VAL A 31 -2.93 17.30 -3.95
N SER A 32 -1.75 16.73 -4.23
CA SER A 32 -1.61 15.59 -5.19
C SER A 32 -2.75 14.56 -5.09
N HIS A 33 -3.60 14.52 -6.11
CA HIS A 33 -4.70 13.56 -6.30
C HIS A 33 -4.28 12.40 -7.22
N GLY A 34 -2.97 12.28 -7.51
CA GLY A 34 -2.43 11.24 -8.40
C GLY A 34 -2.86 9.84 -8.00
N ALA A 35 -2.86 9.52 -6.69
CA ALA A 35 -3.29 8.21 -6.21
C ALA A 35 -4.73 7.84 -6.61
N ALA A 36 -5.66 8.80 -6.62
CA ALA A 36 -7.05 8.54 -6.99
C ALA A 36 -7.22 8.42 -8.51
N ILE A 37 -6.54 9.27 -9.29
CA ILE A 37 -6.50 9.15 -10.74
C ILE A 37 -5.90 7.80 -11.15
N GLY A 38 -4.81 7.39 -10.52
CA GLY A 38 -4.21 6.07 -10.74
C GLY A 38 -5.12 4.92 -10.36
N ALA A 39 -5.95 5.07 -9.33
CA ALA A 39 -6.93 4.05 -8.93
C ALA A 39 -8.10 3.91 -9.92
N ILE A 40 -8.43 4.96 -10.68
CA ILE A 40 -9.37 4.89 -11.81
C ILE A 40 -8.77 4.03 -12.95
N GLY A 41 -7.44 4.02 -13.10
CA GLY A 41 -6.75 3.20 -14.09
C GLY A 41 -6.89 3.73 -15.52
N ALA A 42 -6.95 2.83 -16.51
CA ALA A 42 -6.96 3.19 -17.93
C ALA A 42 -8.09 4.15 -18.33
N GLY A 43 -9.23 4.12 -17.61
CA GLY A 43 -10.34 5.06 -17.80
C GLY A 43 -10.00 6.54 -17.55
N ALA A 44 -8.85 6.82 -16.93
CA ALA A 44 -8.36 8.18 -16.68
C ALA A 44 -7.35 8.69 -17.72
N SER A 45 -7.36 8.17 -18.95
CA SER A 45 -6.47 8.59 -20.04
C SER A 45 -6.47 10.10 -20.31
N ALA A 46 -7.58 10.79 -20.06
CA ALA A 46 -7.68 12.25 -20.17
C ALA A 46 -6.75 13.00 -19.19
N ALA A 47 -6.28 12.36 -18.12
CA ALA A 47 -5.34 12.95 -17.16
C ALA A 47 -3.87 12.88 -17.61
N VAL A 48 -3.53 12.11 -18.65
CA VAL A 48 -2.14 11.87 -19.07
C VAL A 48 -1.37 13.18 -19.34
N PRO A 49 -1.88 14.16 -20.12
CA PRO A 49 -1.13 15.39 -20.37
C PRO A 49 -0.83 16.19 -19.09
N ALA A 50 -1.75 16.18 -18.12
CA ALA A 50 -1.55 16.85 -16.84
C ALA A 50 -0.50 16.14 -15.99
N LEU A 51 -0.52 14.80 -15.97
CA LEU A 51 0.49 14.00 -15.29
C LEU A 51 1.87 14.18 -15.92
N GLU A 52 1.99 14.26 -17.25
CA GLU A 52 3.26 14.56 -17.94
C GLU A 52 3.80 15.95 -17.60
N GLY A 53 2.91 16.94 -17.40
CA GLY A 53 3.28 18.25 -16.87
C GLY A 53 3.92 18.13 -15.48
N LEU A 54 3.29 17.39 -14.58
CA LEU A 54 3.77 17.19 -13.21
C LEU A 54 5.02 16.30 -13.13
N LEU A 55 5.23 15.38 -14.08
CA LEU A 55 6.46 14.60 -14.16
C LEU A 55 7.66 15.48 -14.57
N ARG A 56 7.43 16.47 -15.43
CA ARG A 56 8.47 17.43 -15.85
C ARG A 56 8.74 18.51 -14.80
N ASP A 57 7.70 18.98 -14.14
CA ASP A 57 7.77 20.02 -13.11
C ASP A 57 7.04 19.55 -11.84
N PRO A 58 7.70 18.73 -11.01
CA PRO A 58 7.07 18.13 -9.85
C PRO A 58 6.73 19.17 -8.77
N PRO A 59 5.52 19.11 -8.19
CA PRO A 59 5.09 20.07 -7.19
C PRO A 59 5.85 19.90 -5.86
N GLU A 60 6.22 21.02 -5.25
CA GLU A 60 6.76 21.07 -3.88
C GLU A 60 5.62 21.09 -2.85
N PRO A 61 5.71 20.36 -1.71
CA PRO A 61 6.85 19.56 -1.26
C PRO A 61 6.87 18.12 -1.84
N PRO A 62 8.06 17.48 -1.88
CA PRO A 62 8.31 16.21 -2.58
C PRO A 62 7.66 14.98 -1.92
N SER A 63 6.95 15.15 -0.80
CA SER A 63 6.36 14.07 0.00
C SER A 63 5.21 13.31 -0.69
N ARG A 64 4.82 13.74 -1.90
CA ARG A 64 3.83 13.05 -2.75
C ARG A 64 4.33 12.82 -4.18
N ALA A 65 5.64 12.90 -4.39
CA ALA A 65 6.25 12.77 -5.70
C ALA A 65 6.05 11.38 -6.33
N ALA A 66 5.81 10.33 -5.53
CA ALA A 66 5.59 8.98 -6.04
C ALA A 66 4.16 8.72 -6.56
N ASP A 67 3.17 9.53 -6.14
CA ASP A 67 1.77 9.31 -6.54
C ASP A 67 1.55 9.57 -8.04
N VAL A 68 2.24 10.56 -8.62
CA VAL A 68 2.12 10.94 -10.03
C VAL A 68 2.71 9.87 -10.96
N PRO A 69 3.95 9.41 -10.77
CA PRO A 69 4.52 8.30 -11.55
C PRO A 69 3.70 7.01 -11.48
N LEU A 70 3.18 6.65 -10.30
CA LEU A 70 2.35 5.46 -10.14
C LEU A 70 1.01 5.60 -10.86
N ALA A 71 0.41 6.79 -10.81
CA ALA A 71 -0.81 7.07 -11.57
C ALA A 71 -0.56 6.98 -13.07
N TYR A 72 0.55 7.57 -13.54
CA TYR A 72 0.94 7.52 -14.94
C TYR A 72 1.09 6.07 -15.42
N TRP A 73 1.79 5.24 -14.67
CA TRP A 73 1.93 3.81 -14.98
C TRP A 73 0.58 3.08 -15.00
N LYS A 74 -0.31 3.31 -14.02
CA LYS A 74 -1.64 2.65 -13.99
C LYS A 74 -2.55 3.04 -15.15
N ILE A 75 -2.33 4.20 -15.78
CA ILE A 75 -3.13 4.69 -16.92
C ILE A 75 -2.51 4.28 -18.25
N THR A 76 -1.18 4.39 -18.37
CA THR A 76 -0.45 4.24 -19.65
C THR A 76 0.20 2.88 -19.82
N GLY A 77 0.45 2.16 -18.73
CA GLY A 77 1.26 0.95 -18.69
C GLY A 77 2.76 1.18 -18.72
N ASP A 78 3.26 2.42 -18.84
CA ASP A 78 4.69 2.73 -18.84
C ASP A 78 5.25 2.78 -17.40
N PRO A 79 6.11 1.83 -16.99
CA PRO A 79 6.67 1.80 -15.65
C PRO A 79 7.85 2.78 -15.46
N GLY A 80 8.40 3.35 -16.54
CA GLY A 80 9.65 4.11 -16.53
C GLY A 80 9.69 5.24 -15.49
N PRO A 81 8.71 6.17 -15.48
CA PRO A 81 8.65 7.23 -14.47
C PRO A 81 8.56 6.70 -13.03
N ALA A 82 7.83 5.61 -12.81
CA ALA A 82 7.64 5.02 -11.48
C ALA A 82 8.92 4.34 -10.98
N LEU A 83 9.65 3.65 -11.86
CA LEU A 83 10.97 3.07 -11.56
C LEU A 83 12.00 4.15 -11.24
N ALA A 84 12.03 5.25 -12.00
CA ALA A 84 12.91 6.39 -11.73
C ALA A 84 12.60 7.04 -10.36
N ALA A 85 11.33 7.17 -10.00
CA ALA A 85 10.91 7.65 -8.69
C ALA A 85 11.35 6.69 -7.56
N ALA A 86 11.28 5.38 -7.79
CA ALA A 86 11.77 4.38 -6.84
C ALA A 86 13.30 4.46 -6.66
N ASP A 87 14.07 4.62 -7.74
CA ASP A 87 15.52 4.82 -7.66
C ASP A 87 15.87 6.07 -6.83
N ALA A 88 15.17 7.18 -7.06
CA ALA A 88 15.33 8.39 -6.26
C ALA A 88 14.94 8.18 -4.78
N ALA A 89 13.92 7.37 -4.51
CA ALA A 89 13.50 7.03 -3.16
C ALA A 89 14.55 6.20 -2.41
N PHE A 90 15.19 5.22 -3.08
CA PHE A 90 16.30 4.45 -2.51
C PHE A 90 17.57 5.28 -2.31
N ALA A 91 17.85 6.25 -3.18
CA ALA A 91 18.99 7.15 -3.04
C ALA A 91 18.80 8.19 -1.91
N GLY A 92 17.55 8.49 -1.55
CA GLY A 92 17.21 9.36 -0.43
C GLY A 92 16.77 8.59 0.82
N SER A 93 16.43 9.33 1.88
CA SER A 93 15.73 8.78 3.05
C SER A 93 14.21 9.03 2.95
N ARG A 94 13.59 8.68 1.82
CA ARG A 94 12.17 8.98 1.58
C ARG A 94 11.23 7.91 2.18
N PRO A 95 10.05 8.28 2.71
CA PRO A 95 9.30 7.44 3.62
C PRO A 95 8.12 6.65 3.01
N PHE A 96 8.13 5.34 3.25
CA PHE A 96 6.98 4.40 3.36
C PHE A 96 6.04 4.21 2.15
N ARG A 97 5.61 5.25 1.45
CA ARG A 97 4.58 5.15 0.39
C ARG A 97 5.16 4.60 -0.90
N GLU A 98 6.44 4.84 -1.11
CA GLU A 98 7.17 4.46 -2.32
C GLU A 98 7.26 2.94 -2.46
N TRP A 99 7.40 2.20 -1.35
CA TRP A 99 7.55 0.74 -1.37
C TRP A 99 6.28 0.02 -1.79
N ARG A 100 5.11 0.49 -1.34
CA ARG A 100 3.83 -0.07 -1.79
C ARG A 100 3.64 0.10 -3.29
N GLY A 101 3.95 1.29 -3.80
CA GLY A 101 3.91 1.57 -5.23
C GLY A 101 4.84 0.66 -6.04
N LEU A 102 6.01 0.36 -5.50
CA LEU A 102 6.96 -0.57 -6.12
C LEU A 102 6.38 -1.99 -6.22
N GLY A 103 5.67 -2.45 -5.19
CA GLY A 103 4.95 -3.73 -5.24
C GLY A 103 3.79 -3.75 -6.25
N ASP A 104 3.16 -2.61 -6.53
CA ASP A 104 2.14 -2.54 -7.58
C ASP A 104 2.78 -2.80 -8.96
N LEU A 105 3.98 -2.28 -9.22
CA LEU A 105 4.73 -2.49 -10.49
C LEU A 105 5.05 -3.97 -10.76
N GLY A 106 5.01 -4.83 -9.74
CA GLY A 106 5.26 -6.26 -9.88
C GLY A 106 6.63 -6.55 -10.49
N HIS A 107 6.69 -7.48 -11.44
CA HIS A 107 7.95 -7.93 -12.07
C HIS A 107 8.75 -6.82 -12.76
N HIS A 108 8.12 -5.70 -13.16
CA HIS A 108 8.85 -4.56 -13.73
C HIS A 108 9.85 -3.94 -12.74
N ALA A 109 9.63 -4.13 -11.44
CA ALA A 109 10.49 -3.66 -10.36
C ALA A 109 11.40 -4.75 -9.78
N ALA A 110 11.55 -5.91 -10.45
CA ALA A 110 12.38 -7.00 -9.96
C ALA A 110 13.86 -6.59 -9.75
N ALA A 111 14.37 -5.62 -10.51
CA ALA A 111 15.71 -5.07 -10.35
C ALA A 111 15.95 -4.39 -8.97
N HIS A 112 14.88 -4.06 -8.24
CA HIS A 112 14.95 -3.47 -6.90
C HIS A 112 14.93 -4.51 -5.78
N ALA A 113 14.86 -5.81 -6.08
CA ALA A 113 14.73 -6.88 -5.09
C ALA A 113 15.80 -6.83 -3.99
N ASP A 114 17.09 -6.69 -4.35
CA ASP A 114 18.17 -6.66 -3.35
C ASP A 114 18.10 -5.42 -2.45
N ARG A 115 17.64 -4.29 -2.99
CA ARG A 115 17.43 -3.08 -2.19
C ARG A 115 16.24 -3.24 -1.24
N LEU A 116 15.18 -3.94 -1.67
CA LEU A 116 14.06 -4.30 -0.79
C LEU A 116 14.48 -5.28 0.29
N ARG A 117 15.33 -6.27 0.00
CA ARG A 117 15.90 -7.18 0.99
C ARG A 117 16.67 -6.43 2.08
N ALA A 118 17.46 -5.43 1.71
CA ALA A 118 18.16 -4.59 2.69
C ALA A 118 17.21 -3.83 3.64
N LEU A 119 15.99 -3.51 3.21
CA LEU A 119 14.98 -2.85 4.06
C LEU A 119 14.30 -3.81 5.04
N LEU A 120 14.46 -5.14 4.87
CA LEU A 120 13.94 -6.12 5.82
C LEU A 120 14.63 -6.04 7.17
N ASP A 121 15.85 -5.49 7.24
CA ASP A 121 16.59 -5.24 8.48
C ASP A 121 16.28 -3.88 9.12
N SER A 122 15.30 -3.13 8.57
CA SER A 122 14.92 -1.84 9.13
C SER A 122 14.40 -1.95 10.56
N ARG A 123 14.84 -1.03 11.42
CA ARG A 123 14.32 -0.87 12.80
C ARG A 123 12.89 -0.33 12.83
N ASP A 124 12.43 0.26 11.73
CA ASP A 124 11.06 0.73 11.59
C ASP A 124 10.16 -0.42 11.11
N ASP A 125 9.25 -0.87 11.97
CA ASP A 125 8.32 -1.98 11.71
C ASP A 125 7.51 -1.78 10.43
N TRP A 126 7.11 -0.54 10.16
CA TRP A 126 6.29 -0.24 8.98
C TRP A 126 7.10 -0.41 7.69
N THR A 127 8.31 0.17 7.65
CA THR A 127 9.23 0.01 6.52
C THR A 127 9.51 -1.46 6.23
N ARG A 128 9.82 -2.23 7.27
CA ARG A 128 10.10 -3.67 7.15
C ARG A 128 8.90 -4.45 6.59
N VAL A 129 7.68 -4.16 7.07
CA VAL A 129 6.45 -4.81 6.59
C VAL A 129 6.11 -4.46 5.14
N GLU A 130 6.17 -3.19 4.74
CA GLU A 130 5.87 -2.80 3.36
C GLU A 130 6.96 -3.27 2.40
N ALA A 131 8.24 -3.30 2.83
CA ALA A 131 9.34 -3.85 2.04
C ALA A 131 9.17 -5.36 1.81
N ALA A 132 8.77 -6.13 2.83
CA ALA A 132 8.48 -7.56 2.69
C ALA A 132 7.36 -7.82 1.69
N HIS A 133 6.25 -7.08 1.79
CA HIS A 133 5.16 -7.23 0.85
C HIS A 133 5.57 -6.82 -0.58
N ALA A 134 6.29 -5.71 -0.73
CA ALA A 134 6.81 -5.28 -2.03
C ALA A 134 7.77 -6.33 -2.63
N LEU A 135 8.68 -6.89 -1.83
CA LEU A 135 9.62 -7.93 -2.26
C LEU A 135 8.88 -9.14 -2.84
N TYR A 136 7.86 -9.64 -2.13
CA TYR A 136 7.01 -10.72 -2.63
C TYR A 136 6.34 -10.34 -3.96
N ARG A 137 5.80 -9.13 -4.07
CA ARG A 137 5.10 -8.69 -5.28
C ARG A 137 6.02 -8.56 -6.49
N VAL A 138 7.27 -8.14 -6.31
CA VAL A 138 8.22 -7.94 -7.41
C VAL A 138 8.99 -9.21 -7.80
N THR A 139 9.19 -10.15 -6.87
CA THR A 139 9.95 -11.39 -7.10
C THR A 139 9.07 -12.63 -7.25
N GLY A 140 7.89 -12.64 -6.63
CA GLY A 140 7.11 -13.85 -6.38
C GLY A 140 7.68 -14.76 -5.28
N GLU A 141 8.85 -14.44 -4.72
CA GLU A 141 9.48 -15.20 -3.65
C GLU A 141 8.73 -14.98 -2.34
N ARG A 142 8.21 -16.07 -1.79
CA ARG A 142 7.27 -16.00 -0.69
C ARG A 142 7.91 -16.13 0.67
N ASP A 143 8.83 -17.07 0.82
CA ASP A 143 9.24 -17.57 2.14
C ASP A 143 9.83 -16.45 3.00
N GLU A 144 10.79 -15.70 2.45
CA GLU A 144 11.45 -14.57 3.10
C GLU A 144 10.45 -13.47 3.51
N ALA A 145 9.60 -13.05 2.57
CA ALA A 145 8.58 -12.04 2.84
C ALA A 145 7.57 -12.50 3.90
N ALA A 146 7.13 -13.75 3.82
CA ALA A 146 6.14 -14.30 4.73
C ALA A 146 6.69 -14.44 6.16
N ASP A 147 7.97 -14.78 6.33
CA ASP A 147 8.61 -14.81 7.66
C ASP A 147 8.58 -13.45 8.36
N ILE A 148 8.94 -12.39 7.64
CA ILE A 148 8.92 -11.02 8.17
C ILE A 148 7.49 -10.60 8.56
N LEU A 149 6.52 -10.85 7.67
CA LEU A 149 5.13 -10.50 7.92
C LEU A 149 4.53 -11.31 9.09
N ARG A 150 4.88 -12.59 9.21
CA ARG A 150 4.48 -13.46 10.35
C ARG A 150 5.02 -12.90 11.68
N GLY A 151 6.30 -12.55 11.71
CA GLY A 151 6.92 -11.96 12.90
C GLY A 151 6.22 -10.67 13.34
N ALA A 152 5.76 -9.86 12.38
CA ALA A 152 5.00 -8.64 12.66
C ALA A 152 3.57 -8.90 13.16
N VAL A 153 2.94 -10.03 12.79
CA VAL A 153 1.58 -10.38 13.22
C VAL A 153 1.54 -10.97 14.63
N PHE A 154 2.57 -11.70 15.07
CA PHE A 154 2.58 -12.40 16.36
C PHE A 154 2.24 -11.50 17.58
N PRO A 155 2.75 -10.25 17.68
CA PRO A 155 2.40 -9.35 18.78
C PRO A 155 0.92 -8.93 18.86
N LEU A 156 0.12 -9.14 17.80
CA LEU A 156 -1.32 -8.88 17.83
C LEU A 156 -2.04 -9.79 18.82
N ALA A 157 -1.61 -11.06 18.97
CA ALA A 157 -2.21 -12.00 19.91
C ALA A 157 -2.06 -11.58 21.38
N VAL A 158 -0.99 -10.86 21.71
CA VAL A 158 -0.72 -10.39 23.09
C VAL A 158 -1.25 -8.99 23.38
N GLY A 159 -1.83 -8.31 22.39
CA GLY A 159 -2.50 -7.04 22.60
C GLY A 159 -1.77 -5.81 22.08
N GLU A 160 -0.73 -5.98 21.27
CA GLU A 160 0.03 -4.86 20.77
C GLU A 160 -0.38 -4.49 19.33
N TYR A 161 -1.21 -3.47 19.18
CA TYR A 161 -1.81 -3.08 17.92
C TYR A 161 -1.08 -1.91 17.30
N LEU A 162 -0.07 -2.15 16.46
CA LEU A 162 0.56 -1.09 15.65
C LEU A 162 0.04 -1.13 14.22
N PRO A 163 -0.07 0.01 13.51
CA PRO A 163 -0.51 0.03 12.12
C PRO A 163 0.26 -0.94 11.21
N ALA A 164 1.57 -1.11 11.44
CA ALA A 164 2.41 -2.02 10.65
C ALA A 164 1.93 -3.48 10.76
N ARG A 165 1.43 -3.89 11.92
CA ARG A 165 0.96 -5.26 12.17
C ARG A 165 -0.36 -5.53 11.47
N TRP A 166 -1.20 -4.50 11.35
CA TRP A 166 -2.43 -4.55 10.55
C TRP A 166 -2.13 -4.65 9.07
N ALA A 167 -1.15 -3.88 8.60
CA ALA A 167 -0.67 -4.00 7.23
C ALA A 167 -0.13 -5.41 6.97
N ALA A 168 0.66 -5.98 7.89
CA ALA A 168 1.19 -7.32 7.76
C ALA A 168 0.10 -8.38 7.63
N LEU A 169 -0.97 -8.30 8.45
CA LEU A 169 -2.12 -9.21 8.33
C LEU A 169 -2.83 -9.10 6.97
N ARG A 170 -3.04 -7.88 6.46
CA ARG A 170 -3.64 -7.67 5.14
C ARG A 170 -2.76 -8.22 4.00
N HIS A 171 -1.44 -8.03 4.10
CA HIS A 171 -0.48 -8.49 3.10
C HIS A 171 -0.38 -10.02 3.10
N LEU A 172 -0.36 -10.65 4.28
CA LEU A 172 -0.40 -12.12 4.38
C LEU A 172 -1.67 -12.71 3.76
N ARG A 173 -2.84 -12.08 3.95
CA ARG A 173 -4.08 -12.52 3.29
C ARG A 173 -3.99 -12.45 1.76
N ALA A 174 -3.23 -11.51 1.22
CA ALA A 174 -3.03 -11.37 -0.22
C ALA A 174 -2.02 -12.38 -0.80
N MET A 175 -1.34 -13.17 0.05
CA MET A 175 -0.45 -14.26 -0.36
C MET A 175 -1.20 -15.60 -0.34
N PRO A 176 -1.22 -16.40 -1.42
CA PRO A 176 -1.86 -17.71 -1.45
C PRO A 176 -1.21 -18.72 -0.47
N ASP A 177 -2.00 -19.64 0.12
CA ASP A 177 -1.61 -20.86 0.87
C ASP A 177 -0.76 -20.72 2.14
N GLY A 178 -1.25 -20.10 3.22
CA GLY A 178 -0.48 -19.92 4.47
C GLY A 178 -0.12 -21.23 5.23
N PRO A 179 1.06 -21.36 5.86
CA PRO A 179 1.42 -22.54 6.68
C PRO A 179 0.61 -22.70 7.99
N GLU A 180 0.27 -23.92 8.40
CA GLU A 180 -0.66 -24.25 9.51
C GLU A 180 -0.47 -23.47 10.84
N ASN A 181 0.75 -23.01 11.18
CA ASN A 181 1.08 -22.33 12.42
C ASN A 181 0.49 -20.91 12.59
N TRP A 182 0.09 -20.21 11.51
CA TRP A 182 -0.60 -18.91 11.65
C TRP A 182 -2.06 -19.06 12.07
N HIS A 183 -2.71 -20.19 11.78
CA HIS A 183 -4.11 -20.43 12.17
C HIS A 183 -4.30 -20.33 13.68
N ARG A 184 -3.28 -20.73 14.45
CA ARG A 184 -3.31 -20.62 15.91
C ARG A 184 -3.34 -19.17 16.37
N VAL A 185 -2.48 -18.31 15.82
CA VAL A 185 -2.42 -16.88 16.16
C VAL A 185 -3.72 -16.17 15.78
N LEU A 186 -4.30 -16.51 14.63
CA LEU A 186 -5.61 -15.95 14.23
C LEU A 186 -6.75 -16.48 15.10
N ARG A 187 -6.72 -17.74 15.53
CA ARG A 187 -7.68 -18.28 16.51
C ARG A 187 -7.56 -17.55 17.84
N GLU A 188 -6.36 -17.41 18.41
CA GLU A 188 -6.13 -16.66 19.65
C GLU A 188 -6.59 -15.18 19.54
N LEU A 189 -6.41 -14.56 18.36
CA LEU A 189 -6.91 -13.22 18.07
C LEU A 189 -8.45 -13.17 18.03
N LEU A 190 -9.10 -14.14 17.38
CA LEU A 190 -10.56 -14.20 17.26
C LEU A 190 -11.23 -14.58 18.59
N ASP A 191 -10.62 -15.45 19.38
CA ASP A 191 -11.10 -15.91 20.69
C ASP A 191 -10.89 -14.87 21.80
N SER A 192 -10.08 -13.83 21.55
CA SER A 192 -9.86 -12.76 22.52
C SER A 192 -11.11 -11.87 22.68
N ASP A 193 -11.59 -11.70 23.91
CA ASP A 193 -12.67 -10.75 24.27
C ASP A 193 -12.25 -9.27 24.19
N ARG A 194 -10.98 -8.98 23.91
CA ARG A 194 -10.47 -7.61 23.80
C ARG A 194 -10.94 -6.97 22.50
N ARG A 195 -11.40 -5.72 22.57
CA ARG A 195 -11.65 -4.89 21.38
C ARG A 195 -10.34 -4.34 20.85
N HIS A 196 -9.96 -4.75 19.65
CA HIS A 196 -8.70 -4.38 19.02
C HIS A 196 -8.76 -2.96 18.42
N GLY A 197 -7.74 -2.12 18.67
CA GLY A 197 -7.65 -0.80 18.04
C GLY A 197 -6.42 0.00 18.45
N TYR A 198 -5.84 0.72 17.49
CA TYR A 198 -4.62 1.53 17.68
C TYR A 198 -4.95 2.98 18.07
N TRP A 199 -6.00 3.54 17.48
CA TRP A 199 -6.39 4.93 17.75
C TRP A 199 -7.43 4.98 18.87
N ALA A 200 -7.13 5.74 19.93
CA ALA A 200 -8.15 6.15 20.90
C ALA A 200 -9.03 7.25 20.25
N GLY A 201 -9.90 6.88 19.31
CA GLY A 201 -10.76 7.87 18.63
C GLY A 201 -11.58 7.39 17.44
N ARG A 202 -11.12 6.42 16.64
CA ARG A 202 -12.05 5.66 15.78
C ARG A 202 -12.97 4.82 16.68
N PRO A 203 -14.19 4.47 16.27
CA PRO A 203 -14.92 3.45 17.01
C PRO A 203 -14.06 2.19 16.98
N ARG A 204 -13.48 1.79 18.11
CA ARG A 204 -12.69 0.55 18.27
C ARG A 204 -13.38 -0.68 17.65
N ILE A 205 -14.71 -0.62 17.52
CA ILE A 205 -15.55 -1.61 16.83
C ILE A 205 -15.24 -1.72 15.33
N ALA A 206 -15.04 -0.60 14.63
CA ALA A 206 -14.76 -0.60 13.20
C ALA A 206 -13.36 -1.16 12.91
N GLU A 207 -12.37 -0.73 13.71
CA GLU A 207 -11.02 -1.29 13.66
C GLU A 207 -11.09 -2.80 13.97
N ASP A 208 -11.66 -3.20 15.10
CA ASP A 208 -11.80 -4.61 15.49
C ASP A 208 -12.40 -5.47 14.37
N ARG A 209 -13.46 -5.00 13.70
CA ARG A 209 -14.05 -5.68 12.53
C ARG A 209 -13.11 -5.74 11.33
N GLU A 210 -12.41 -4.66 11.01
CA GLU A 210 -11.42 -4.61 9.92
C GLU A 210 -10.25 -5.57 10.14
N LEU A 211 -9.96 -5.96 11.38
CA LEU A 211 -8.92 -6.93 11.72
C LEU A 211 -9.47 -8.37 11.80
N ARG A 212 -10.66 -8.58 12.38
CA ARG A 212 -11.29 -9.90 12.47
C ARG A 212 -11.74 -10.42 11.10
N THR A 213 -12.22 -9.54 10.21
CA THR A 213 -12.73 -9.96 8.88
C THR A 213 -11.65 -10.63 8.02
N PRO A 214 -10.44 -10.04 7.86
CA PRO A 214 -9.33 -10.75 7.24
C PRO A 214 -8.97 -12.03 8.00
N ALA A 215 -8.90 -12.00 9.33
CA ALA A 215 -8.48 -13.15 10.11
C ALA A 215 -9.39 -14.38 9.93
N THR A 216 -10.71 -14.16 9.94
CA THR A 216 -11.72 -15.19 9.64
C THR A 216 -11.58 -15.71 8.21
N GLY A 217 -11.45 -14.80 7.23
CA GLY A 217 -11.35 -15.20 5.83
C GLY A 217 -10.08 -15.99 5.48
N ILE A 218 -9.00 -15.87 6.25
CA ILE A 218 -7.81 -16.72 6.09
C ILE A 218 -8.09 -18.11 6.71
N LEU A 219 -8.73 -18.20 7.89
CA LEU A 219 -9.05 -19.51 8.53
C LEU A 219 -10.05 -20.37 7.75
N GLU A 220 -10.87 -19.76 6.89
CA GLU A 220 -11.92 -20.43 6.11
C GLU A 220 -11.47 -20.85 4.70
N SER A 221 -10.28 -20.43 4.25
CA SER A 221 -9.69 -20.75 2.93
C SER A 221 -8.77 -21.95 2.98
#